data_AF-A0A3B0YKD7-F1
#
_entry.id   AF-A0A3B0YKD7-F1
#
_cell.length_a   1.000
_cell.length_b   1.000
_cell.length_c   1.000
_cell.angle_alpha   90.00
_cell.angle_beta   90.00
_cell.angle_gamma   90.00
#
_symmetry.space_group_name_H-M   'P 1'
#
loop_
_entity.id
_entity.type
_entity.pdbx_description
1 polymer ?
#
loop_
_entity_poly.entity_id
_entity_poly.type
_entity_poly.pdbx_seq_one_letter_code
_entity_poly.pdbx_strand_id
1 'polypeptide(L)'
;MNKPILTLIFMLSLLLSQQAAQANISWDSLDPQQQQVLKRFETQWSELSEQRQIRLRKGAERWSNMPPEQRQKARKRFKHWQQLPPQKRKALRKRFREFQQMSAQKRMALRKRHQWFKTLPAEKRRALRQRWKNMPPEKRRAMRHRLQHMTPAQRQRLKLKHPQNLRSR
;
A
#
# COMPACT_ATOMS: atom_id res chain seq x y z
N MET A 1 68.48 -4.03 22.59
CA MET A 1 67.31 -3.37 23.19
C MET A 1 66.20 -3.40 22.17
N ASN A 2 65.13 -4.11 22.51
CA ASN A 2 64.10 -4.59 21.58
C ASN A 2 62.82 -3.74 21.64
N LYS A 3 62.25 -3.48 20.45
CA LYS A 3 60.87 -3.03 20.12
C LYS A 3 60.55 -1.56 20.42
N PRO A 4 59.93 -0.86 19.46
CA PRO A 4 58.49 -1.06 19.29
C PRO A 4 58.09 -1.46 17.86
N ILE A 5 58.01 -2.77 17.65
CA ILE A 5 57.09 -3.42 16.69
C ILE A 5 55.60 -3.16 17.10
N LEU A 6 55.36 -2.41 18.18
CA LEU A 6 54.04 -2.18 18.78
C LEU A 6 53.18 -1.12 18.09
N THR A 7 53.71 -0.29 17.20
CA THR A 7 52.88 0.68 16.44
C THR A 7 52.25 0.11 15.18
N LEU A 8 52.69 -1.07 14.71
CA LEU A 8 52.12 -1.72 13.52
C LEU A 8 50.88 -2.59 13.83
N ILE A 9 50.59 -2.87 15.10
CA ILE A 9 49.48 -3.76 15.51
C ILE A 9 48.18 -2.97 15.77
N PHE A 10 48.25 -1.65 15.94
CA PHE A 10 47.07 -0.81 16.15
C PHE A 10 46.41 -0.29 14.86
N MET A 11 47.13 -0.36 13.72
CA MET A 11 46.61 -0.03 12.38
C MET A 11 46.18 -1.27 11.58
N LEU A 12 46.15 -2.45 12.20
CA LEU A 12 45.65 -3.68 11.58
C LEU A 12 44.38 -4.24 12.25
N SER A 13 43.94 -3.64 13.36
CA SER A 13 42.76 -4.06 14.12
C SER A 13 41.52 -3.19 13.85
N LEU A 14 41.66 -2.07 13.14
CA LEU A 14 40.54 -1.17 12.82
C LEU A 14 39.97 -1.35 11.40
N LEU A 15 40.28 -2.46 10.72
CA LEU A 15 39.65 -2.83 9.44
C LEU A 15 38.72 -4.06 9.51
N LEU A 16 38.60 -4.72 10.67
CA LEU A 16 37.83 -5.98 10.78
C LEU A 16 36.46 -5.88 11.48
N SER A 17 35.94 -4.67 11.75
CA SER A 17 34.68 -4.54 12.52
C SER A 17 33.53 -3.82 11.80
N GLN A 18 33.59 -3.66 10.47
CA GLN A 18 32.46 -3.10 9.69
C GLN A 18 31.64 -4.12 8.90
N GLN A 19 31.84 -5.43 9.11
CA GLN A 19 30.85 -6.41 8.70
C GLN A 19 29.75 -6.50 9.76
N ALA A 20 29.00 -5.40 9.90
CA ALA A 20 27.60 -5.53 10.25
C ALA A 20 27.01 -6.38 9.13
N ALA A 21 26.85 -7.67 9.38
CA ALA A 21 26.14 -8.57 8.50
C ALA A 21 24.79 -7.92 8.21
N GLN A 22 24.68 -7.29 7.04
CA GLN A 22 23.40 -6.85 6.53
C GLN A 22 22.57 -8.12 6.52
N ALA A 23 21.50 -8.17 7.31
CA ALA A 23 20.58 -9.30 7.38
C ALA A 23 19.81 -9.41 6.06
N ASN A 24 20.53 -9.66 4.97
CA ASN A 24 20.03 -9.77 3.62
C ASN A 24 19.65 -11.24 3.40
N ILE A 25 18.47 -11.45 2.85
CA ILE A 25 17.95 -12.77 2.49
C ILE A 25 18.77 -13.26 1.30
N SER A 26 19.43 -14.41 1.41
CA SER A 26 20.16 -14.99 0.27
C SER A 26 19.20 -15.35 -0.88
N TRP A 27 19.61 -15.13 -2.13
CA TRP A 27 18.84 -15.51 -3.32
C TRP A 27 18.50 -17.01 -3.34
N ASP A 28 19.44 -17.85 -2.90
CA ASP A 28 19.29 -19.31 -2.87
C ASP A 28 18.33 -19.79 -1.78
N SER A 29 17.99 -18.92 -0.81
CA SER A 29 17.02 -19.23 0.24
C SER A 29 15.56 -18.98 -0.19
N LEU A 30 15.34 -18.39 -1.37
CA LEU A 30 14.01 -18.22 -1.96
C LEU A 30 13.51 -19.54 -2.52
N ASP A 31 12.20 -19.82 -2.36
CA ASP A 31 11.62 -21.00 -3.01
C ASP A 31 11.65 -20.88 -4.55
N PRO A 32 11.63 -22.00 -5.30
CA PRO A 32 11.76 -21.97 -6.76
C PRO A 32 10.72 -21.10 -7.48
N GLN A 33 9.51 -20.99 -6.93
CA GLN A 33 8.44 -20.19 -7.52
C GLN A 33 8.71 -18.70 -7.28
N GLN A 34 9.25 -18.33 -6.11
CA GLN A 34 9.72 -16.98 -5.82
C GLN A 34 10.88 -16.59 -6.73
N GLN A 35 11.88 -17.46 -6.90
CA GLN A 35 13.01 -17.22 -7.80
C GLN A 35 12.53 -16.99 -9.23
N GLN A 36 11.59 -17.79 -9.73
CA GLN A 36 11.03 -17.62 -11.08
C GLN A 36 10.33 -16.26 -11.25
N VAL A 37 9.53 -15.83 -10.27
CA VAL A 37 8.84 -14.54 -10.32
C VAL A 37 9.81 -13.37 -10.19
N LEU A 38 10.90 -13.55 -9.44
CA LEU A 38 11.87 -12.51 -9.13
C LEU A 38 13.10 -12.55 -10.03
N LYS A 39 13.19 -13.46 -11.02
CA LYS A 39 14.40 -13.74 -11.82
C LYS A 39 15.13 -12.49 -12.33
N ARG A 40 14.37 -11.46 -12.73
CA ARG A 40 14.91 -10.16 -13.17
C ARG A 40 15.74 -9.40 -12.12
N PHE A 41 15.66 -9.80 -10.86
CA PHE A 41 16.37 -9.19 -9.74
C PHE A 41 17.54 -10.04 -9.25
N GLU A 42 17.75 -11.24 -9.78
CA GLU A 42 18.77 -12.20 -9.33
C GLU A 42 20.15 -11.54 -9.19
N THR A 43 20.66 -10.95 -10.27
CA THR A 43 22.00 -10.34 -10.30
C THR A 43 22.17 -9.18 -9.32
N GLN A 44 21.10 -8.42 -9.05
CA GLN A 44 21.14 -7.25 -8.17
C GLN A 44 20.53 -7.53 -6.78
N TRP A 45 20.22 -8.80 -6.47
CA TRP A 45 19.40 -9.14 -5.30
C TRP A 45 20.08 -8.75 -3.99
N SER A 46 21.38 -9.05 -3.88
CA SER A 46 22.23 -8.73 -2.73
C SER A 46 22.39 -7.22 -2.51
N GLU A 47 22.25 -6.40 -3.56
CA GLU A 47 22.32 -4.94 -3.49
C GLU A 47 21.01 -4.30 -2.98
N LEU A 48 19.91 -5.06 -2.99
CA LEU A 48 18.63 -4.58 -2.48
C LEU A 48 18.65 -4.55 -0.96
N SER A 49 18.17 -3.46 -0.36
CA SER A 49 17.97 -3.43 1.09
C SER A 49 17.04 -4.56 1.55
N GLU A 50 17.27 -5.08 2.76
CA GLU A 50 16.45 -6.12 3.39
C GLU A 50 14.94 -5.82 3.28
N GLN A 51 14.53 -4.59 3.60
CA GLN A 51 13.11 -4.17 3.50
C GLN A 51 12.56 -4.29 2.07
N ARG A 52 13.40 -4.13 1.05
CA ARG A 52 13.03 -4.31 -0.35
C ARG A 52 12.99 -5.80 -0.72
N GLN A 53 13.96 -6.59 -0.28
CA GLN A 53 13.97 -8.05 -0.44
C GLN A 53 12.71 -8.69 0.19
N ILE A 54 12.37 -8.35 1.44
CA ILE A 54 11.16 -8.82 2.13
C ILE A 54 9.90 -8.47 1.35
N ARG A 55 9.80 -7.25 0.82
CA ARG A 55 8.63 -6.82 0.03
C ARG A 55 8.50 -7.55 -1.30
N LEU A 56 9.63 -7.82 -1.97
CA LEU A 56 9.66 -8.57 -3.22
C LEU A 56 9.30 -10.04 -2.98
N ARG A 57 9.88 -10.68 -1.97
CA ARG A 57 9.56 -12.05 -1.56
C ARG A 57 8.07 -12.24 -1.26
N LYS A 58 7.50 -11.42 -0.36
CA LYS A 58 6.04 -11.42 -0.07
C LYS A 58 5.19 -11.09 -1.31
N GLY A 59 5.74 -10.32 -2.25
CA GLY A 59 5.10 -10.02 -3.52
C GLY A 59 5.02 -11.25 -4.42
N ALA A 60 6.13 -11.96 -4.54
CA ALA A 60 6.29 -13.17 -5.34
C ALA A 60 5.43 -14.32 -4.79
N GLU A 61 5.46 -14.56 -3.48
CA GLU A 61 4.60 -15.53 -2.81
C GLU A 61 3.11 -15.29 -3.13
N ARG A 62 2.63 -14.04 -2.97
CA ARG A 62 1.25 -13.68 -3.31
C ARG A 62 0.94 -13.84 -4.80
N TRP A 63 1.93 -13.67 -5.67
CA TRP A 63 1.77 -13.84 -7.11
C TRP A 63 1.64 -15.31 -7.48
N SER A 64 2.52 -16.15 -6.94
CA SER A 64 2.51 -17.60 -7.12
C SER A 64 1.22 -18.22 -6.58
N ASN A 65 0.71 -17.76 -5.44
CA ASN A 65 -0.54 -18.26 -4.86
C ASN A 65 -1.82 -17.69 -5.52
N MET A 66 -1.69 -16.80 -6.50
CA MET A 66 -2.85 -16.17 -7.14
C MET A 66 -3.42 -17.06 -8.27
N PRO A 67 -4.75 -17.29 -8.34
CA PRO A 67 -5.37 -17.99 -9.45
C PRO A 67 -5.12 -17.31 -10.81
N PRO A 68 -5.10 -18.05 -11.94
CA PRO A 68 -4.79 -17.50 -13.26
C PRO A 68 -5.63 -16.27 -13.65
N GLU A 69 -6.94 -16.26 -13.38
CA GLU A 69 -7.81 -15.12 -13.72
C GLU A 69 -7.47 -13.90 -12.86
N GLN A 70 -7.10 -14.12 -11.60
CA GLN A 70 -6.68 -13.06 -10.70
C GLN A 70 -5.33 -12.48 -11.16
N ARG A 71 -4.38 -13.32 -11.58
CA ARG A 71 -3.10 -12.87 -12.16
C ARG A 71 -3.34 -12.02 -13.40
N GLN A 72 -4.23 -12.45 -14.30
CA GLN A 72 -4.56 -11.67 -15.50
C GLN A 72 -5.16 -10.30 -15.14
N LYS A 73 -6.08 -10.24 -14.17
CA LYS A 73 -6.64 -8.97 -13.65
C LYS A 73 -5.56 -8.09 -13.03
N ALA A 74 -4.61 -8.67 -12.30
CA ALA A 74 -3.47 -7.95 -11.72
C ALA A 74 -2.55 -7.38 -12.81
N ARG A 75 -2.21 -8.15 -13.86
CA ARG A 75 -1.42 -7.68 -15.02
C ARG A 75 -2.09 -6.49 -15.70
N LYS A 76 -3.40 -6.58 -15.98
CA LYS A 76 -4.18 -5.49 -16.61
C LYS A 76 -4.15 -4.22 -15.75
N ARG A 77 -4.35 -4.34 -14.43
CA ARG A 77 -4.26 -3.21 -13.49
C ARG A 77 -2.86 -2.61 -13.44
N PHE A 78 -1.82 -3.45 -13.47
CA PHE A 78 -0.44 -2.99 -13.46
C PHE A 78 -0.06 -2.24 -14.74
N LYS A 79 -0.47 -2.74 -15.92
CA LYS A 79 -0.29 -2.04 -17.19
C LYS A 79 -0.96 -0.65 -17.16
N HIS A 80 -2.21 -0.57 -16.72
CA HIS A 80 -2.90 0.70 -16.56
C HIS A 80 -2.16 1.63 -15.58
N TRP A 81 -1.69 1.09 -14.45
CA TRP A 81 -0.91 1.85 -13.48
C TRP A 81 0.38 2.44 -14.08
N GLN A 82 1.11 1.68 -14.89
CA GLN A 82 2.34 2.15 -15.54
C GLN A 82 2.08 3.30 -16.53
N GLN A 83 0.93 3.27 -17.21
CA GLN A 83 0.49 4.31 -18.14
C GLN A 83 0.02 5.60 -17.45
N LEU A 84 -0.16 5.60 -16.13
CA LEU A 84 -0.59 6.80 -15.42
C LEU A 84 0.53 7.86 -15.39
N PRO A 85 0.21 9.15 -15.63
CA PRO A 85 1.13 10.26 -15.43
C PRO A 85 1.80 10.20 -14.05
N PRO A 86 3.09 10.58 -13.93
CA PRO A 86 3.83 10.52 -12.66
C PRO A 86 3.11 11.21 -11.49
N GLN A 87 2.50 12.37 -11.74
CA GLN A 87 1.72 13.10 -10.74
C GLN A 87 0.49 12.31 -10.24
N LYS A 88 -0.24 11.65 -11.14
CA LYS A 88 -1.37 10.78 -10.78
C LYS A 88 -0.89 9.58 -9.96
N ARG A 89 0.23 8.96 -10.33
CA ARG A 89 0.85 7.87 -9.55
C ARG A 89 1.23 8.34 -8.15
N LYS A 90 1.86 9.51 -8.01
CA LYS A 90 2.24 10.10 -6.71
C LYS A 90 0.99 10.33 -5.83
N ALA A 91 -0.05 10.92 -6.38
CA ALA A 91 -1.31 11.17 -5.67
C ALA A 91 -1.98 9.87 -5.19
N LEU A 92 -2.02 8.83 -6.04
CA LEU A 92 -2.58 7.54 -5.67
C LEU A 92 -1.75 6.81 -4.61
N ARG A 93 -0.42 6.85 -4.70
CA ARG A 93 0.48 6.32 -3.66
C ARG A 93 0.24 7.01 -2.32
N LYS A 94 0.10 8.34 -2.31
CA LYS A 94 -0.21 9.10 -1.09
C LYS A 94 -1.53 8.63 -0.47
N ARG A 95 -2.62 8.59 -1.25
CA ARG A 95 -3.93 8.12 -0.80
C ARG A 95 -3.90 6.68 -0.28
N PHE A 96 -3.11 5.81 -0.92
CA PHE A 96 -2.95 4.43 -0.46
C PHE A 96 -2.23 4.37 0.90
N ARG A 97 -1.19 5.17 1.11
CA ARG A 97 -0.52 5.26 2.42
C ARG A 97 -1.47 5.79 3.51
N GLU A 98 -2.19 6.87 3.21
CA GLU A 98 -3.22 7.41 4.11
C GLU A 98 -4.27 6.34 4.45
N PHE A 99 -4.70 5.53 3.48
CA PHE A 99 -5.61 4.41 3.72
C PHE A 99 -5.00 3.32 4.61
N GLN A 100 -3.73 2.93 4.41
CA GLN A 100 -3.07 1.92 5.24
C GLN A 100 -2.88 2.36 6.68
N GLN A 101 -2.70 3.66 6.91
CA GLN A 101 -2.59 4.27 8.25
C GLN A 101 -3.94 4.37 8.98
N MET A 102 -5.07 4.12 8.32
CA MET A 102 -6.38 4.11 8.98
C MET A 102 -6.55 2.87 9.87
N SER A 103 -7.28 3.02 10.98
CA SER A 103 -7.67 1.90 11.83
C SER A 103 -8.40 0.80 11.03
N ALA A 104 -8.28 -0.46 11.47
CA ALA A 104 -8.91 -1.59 10.79
C ALA A 104 -10.43 -1.39 10.60
N GLN A 105 -11.11 -0.85 11.61
CA GLN A 105 -12.54 -0.52 11.56
C GLN A 105 -12.85 0.52 10.46
N LYS A 106 -12.06 1.59 10.36
CA LYS A 106 -12.23 2.62 9.32
C LYS A 106 -11.99 2.04 7.91
N ARG A 107 -10.93 1.23 7.74
CA ARG A 107 -10.66 0.54 6.47
C ARG A 107 -11.79 -0.39 6.07
N MET A 108 -12.32 -1.17 7.02
CA MET A 108 -13.44 -2.08 6.76
C MET A 108 -14.72 -1.33 6.39
N ALA A 109 -15.05 -0.24 7.08
CA ALA A 109 -16.19 0.61 6.73
C ALA A 109 -16.09 1.17 5.30
N LEU A 110 -14.89 1.59 4.86
CA LEU A 110 -14.66 2.05 3.50
C LEU A 110 -14.82 0.92 2.47
N ARG A 111 -14.34 -0.29 2.77
CA ARG A 111 -14.50 -1.46 1.90
C ARG A 111 -15.97 -1.84 1.73
N LYS A 112 -16.72 -1.95 2.84
CA LYS A 112 -18.17 -2.25 2.82
C LYS A 112 -18.95 -1.22 2.02
N ARG A 113 -18.65 0.07 2.23
CA ARG A 113 -19.24 1.17 1.44
C ARG A 113 -18.97 1.04 -0.05
N HIS A 114 -17.73 0.75 -0.42
CA HIS A 114 -17.37 0.59 -1.82
C HIS A 114 -18.04 -0.64 -2.45
N GLN A 115 -18.19 -1.74 -1.71
CA GLN A 115 -18.95 -2.90 -2.15
C GLN A 115 -20.43 -2.57 -2.35
N TRP A 116 -21.09 -1.96 -1.36
CA TRP A 116 -22.48 -1.48 -1.49
C TRP A 116 -22.64 -0.54 -2.69
N PHE A 117 -21.73 0.41 -2.88
CA PHE A 117 -21.82 1.32 -4.02
C PHE A 117 -21.73 0.58 -5.37
N LYS A 118 -21.04 -0.56 -5.43
CA LYS A 118 -20.97 -1.40 -6.63
C LYS A 118 -22.24 -2.22 -6.87
N THR A 119 -23.02 -2.55 -5.83
CA THR A 119 -24.29 -3.27 -5.99
C THR A 119 -25.44 -2.38 -6.44
N LEU A 120 -25.26 -1.06 -6.40
CA LEU A 120 -26.27 -0.11 -6.88
C LEU A 120 -26.47 -0.20 -8.42
N PRO A 121 -27.72 -0.09 -8.90
CA PRO A 121 -28.04 0.10 -10.32
C PRO A 121 -27.22 1.23 -10.95
N ALA A 122 -26.89 1.11 -12.23
CA ALA A 122 -26.03 2.06 -12.95
C ALA A 122 -26.52 3.51 -12.84
N GLU A 123 -27.84 3.73 -12.98
CA GLU A 123 -28.46 5.05 -12.85
C GLU A 123 -28.34 5.63 -11.43
N LYS A 124 -28.58 4.82 -10.40
CA LYS A 124 -28.38 5.27 -9.00
C LYS A 124 -26.92 5.64 -8.74
N ARG A 125 -25.96 4.86 -9.25
CA ARG A 125 -24.53 5.21 -9.15
C ARG A 125 -24.19 6.50 -9.88
N ARG A 126 -24.78 6.72 -11.07
CA ARG A 126 -24.58 7.94 -11.88
C ARG A 126 -25.15 9.15 -11.15
N ALA A 127 -26.38 9.08 -10.66
CA ALA A 127 -27.03 10.15 -9.89
C ALA A 127 -26.21 10.54 -8.65
N LEU A 128 -25.72 9.56 -7.88
CA LEU A 128 -24.87 9.81 -6.71
C LEU A 128 -23.54 10.50 -7.09
N ARG A 129 -22.90 10.06 -8.19
CA ARG A 129 -21.67 10.71 -8.68
C ARG A 129 -21.92 12.14 -9.14
N GLN A 130 -22.99 12.38 -9.90
CA GLN A 130 -23.31 13.71 -10.40
C GLN A 130 -23.66 14.66 -9.26
N ARG A 131 -24.46 14.22 -8.30
CA ARG A 131 -24.76 15.01 -7.10
C ARG A 131 -23.49 15.39 -6.33
N TRP A 132 -22.54 14.47 -6.19
CA TRP A 132 -21.26 14.77 -5.55
C TRP A 132 -20.41 15.74 -6.37
N LYS A 133 -20.34 15.56 -7.69
CA LYS A 133 -19.61 16.43 -8.63
C LYS A 133 -20.16 17.85 -8.64
N ASN A 134 -21.48 18.00 -8.59
CA ASN A 134 -22.19 19.29 -8.66
C ASN A 134 -22.31 19.97 -7.29
N MET A 135 -21.98 19.28 -6.18
CA MET A 135 -21.98 19.90 -4.86
C MET A 135 -20.84 20.94 -4.75
N PRO A 136 -21.09 22.19 -4.32
CA PRO A 136 -20.04 23.19 -4.13
C PRO A 136 -18.95 22.70 -3.16
N PRO A 137 -17.66 23.05 -3.37
CA PRO A 137 -16.57 22.63 -2.48
C PRO A 137 -16.83 22.95 -1.00
N GLU A 138 -17.41 24.12 -0.70
CA GLU A 138 -17.78 24.52 0.66
C GLU A 138 -18.80 23.59 1.28
N LYS A 139 -19.86 23.25 0.54
CA LYS A 139 -20.88 22.31 1.00
C LYS A 139 -20.30 20.93 1.27
N ARG A 140 -19.32 20.48 0.46
CA ARG A 140 -18.59 19.23 0.73
C ARG A 140 -17.73 19.32 1.99
N ARG A 141 -17.04 20.45 2.21
CA ARG A 141 -16.22 20.70 3.42
C ARG A 141 -17.09 20.71 4.67
N ALA A 142 -18.14 21.51 4.68
CA ALA A 142 -19.10 21.61 5.78
C ALA A 142 -19.73 20.24 6.09
N MET A 143 -20.10 19.46 5.06
CA MET A 143 -20.64 18.12 5.28
C MET A 143 -19.60 17.17 5.89
N ARG A 144 -18.34 17.19 5.44
CA ARG A 144 -17.26 16.39 6.05
C ARG A 144 -17.02 16.79 7.51
N HIS A 145 -16.93 18.09 7.78
CA HIS A 145 -16.74 18.63 9.12
C HIS A 145 -17.89 18.21 10.05
N ARG A 146 -19.14 18.41 9.62
CA ARG A 146 -20.32 17.99 10.37
C ARG A 146 -20.29 16.50 10.69
N LEU A 147 -19.96 15.64 9.72
CA LEU A 147 -19.92 14.20 9.92
C LEU A 147 -18.77 13.73 10.83
N GLN A 148 -17.67 14.47 10.91
CA GLN A 148 -16.55 14.18 11.81
C GLN A 148 -16.90 14.43 13.28
N HIS A 149 -17.68 15.48 13.55
CA HIS A 149 -18.04 15.90 14.91
C HIS A 149 -19.34 15.29 15.45
N MET A 150 -20.09 14.55 14.64
CA MET A 150 -21.33 13.92 15.10
C MET A 150 -21.11 12.67 15.94
N THR A 151 -21.91 12.53 17.00
CA THR A 151 -22.00 11.30 17.80
C THR A 151 -22.58 10.14 16.97
N PRO A 152 -22.38 8.87 17.39
CA PRO A 152 -23.02 7.73 16.75
C PRO A 152 -24.56 7.87 16.65
N ALA A 153 -25.21 8.35 17.72
CA ALA A 153 -26.66 8.56 17.77
C ALA A 153 -27.12 9.65 16.79
N GLN A 154 -26.43 10.79 16.73
CA GLN A 154 -26.73 11.87 15.76
C GLN A 154 -26.58 11.39 14.31
N ARG A 155 -25.54 10.57 14.04
CA ARG A 155 -25.36 9.97 12.71
C ARG A 155 -26.46 8.97 12.37
N GLN A 156 -26.95 8.21 13.34
CA GLN A 156 -28.06 7.29 13.13
C GLN A 156 -29.37 8.03 12.83
N ARG A 157 -29.69 9.09 13.58
CA ARG A 157 -30.83 9.96 13.29
C ARG A 157 -30.75 10.60 11.91
N LEU A 158 -29.56 11.08 11.51
CA LEU A 158 -29.36 11.67 10.19
C LEU A 158 -29.56 10.65 9.06
N LYS A 159 -29.18 9.38 9.26
CA LYS A 159 -29.46 8.31 8.29
C LYS A 159 -30.94 8.03 8.14
N LEU A 160 -31.70 8.02 9.23
CA LEU A 160 -33.15 7.79 9.21
C LEU A 160 -33.85 8.93 8.45
N LYS A 161 -33.44 10.17 8.68
CA LYS A 161 -33.97 11.35 7.98
C LYS A 161 -33.57 11.42 6.50
N HIS A 162 -32.38 10.94 6.15
CA HIS A 162 -31.86 11.01 4.80
C HIS A 162 -31.18 9.69 4.36
N PRO A 163 -31.96 8.62 4.14
CA PRO A 163 -31.42 7.30 3.83
C PRO A 163 -30.60 7.32 2.54
N GLN A 164 -31.04 8.09 1.53
CA GLN A 164 -30.35 8.27 0.26
C GLN A 164 -28.96 8.94 0.41
N ASN A 165 -28.75 9.73 1.48
CA ASN A 165 -27.51 10.49 1.70
C ASN A 165 -26.48 9.68 2.50
N LEU A 166 -26.91 8.66 3.25
CA LEU A 166 -26.09 7.98 4.25
C LEU A 166 -26.25 6.46 4.32
N ARG A 167 -26.90 5.81 3.33
CA ARG A 167 -26.92 4.33 3.13
C ARG A 167 -25.53 3.77 2.75
N SER A 168 -24.51 4.25 3.43
CA SER A 168 -23.12 3.82 3.36
C SER A 168 -22.62 3.54 4.78
N ARG A 169 -23.27 2.59 5.46
CA ARG A 169 -22.68 1.84 6.55
C ARG A 169 -23.05 0.38 6.39
#